data_AF-A0A4Q6FJK2-F1
#
_entry.id   AF-A0A4Q6FJK2-F1
#
_cell.length_a   1.000
_cell.length_b   1.000
_cell.length_c   1.000
_cell.angle_alpha   90.00
_cell.angle_beta   90.00
_cell.angle_gamma   90.00
#
_symmetry.space_group_name_H-M   'P 1'
#
loop_
_entity.id
_entity.type
_entity.pdbx_description
1 polymer ?
#
loop_
_entity_poly.entity_id
_entity_poly.type
_entity_poly.pdbx_seq_one_letter_code
_entity_poly.pdbx_strand_id
1 'polypeptide(L)'
;MKKTIHLLALGLFTLTTVACDDDDNDSIERNGVGIGLTAPDASHDAKTLSQVQGWPAGTKPTAPAGFQVTELAGGLDNPRWLHVLPNGDILVAEANTLNNGAQEVN
;
A
#
# COMPACT_ATOMS: atom_id res chain seq x y z
N MET A 1 0.99 -20.44 -77.43
CA MET A 1 -0.32 -20.94 -76.92
C MET A 1 -0.11 -21.33 -75.46
N LYS A 2 -0.79 -20.89 -74.40
CA LYS A 2 -1.92 -19.99 -74.12
C LYS A 2 -1.66 -19.44 -72.69
N LYS A 3 -2.11 -18.20 -72.45
CA LYS A 3 -1.94 -17.40 -71.22
C LYS A 3 -2.81 -17.93 -70.08
N THR A 4 -2.36 -17.85 -68.82
CA THR A 4 -3.28 -17.56 -67.69
C THR A 4 -2.53 -16.97 -66.49
N ILE A 5 -2.86 -15.71 -66.18
CA ILE A 5 -2.51 -14.98 -64.96
C ILE A 5 -3.67 -15.22 -64.00
N HIS A 6 -3.40 -15.67 -62.77
CA HIS A 6 -4.39 -15.69 -61.69
C HIS A 6 -3.97 -14.72 -60.59
N LEU A 7 -4.61 -13.55 -60.64
CA LEU A 7 -4.84 -12.67 -59.48
C LEU A 7 -5.58 -13.49 -58.42
N LEU A 8 -5.03 -13.61 -57.21
CA LEU A 8 -5.81 -14.02 -56.04
C LEU A 8 -5.73 -12.91 -54.99
N ALA A 9 -6.91 -12.41 -54.65
CA ALA A 9 -7.15 -11.17 -53.95
C ALA A 9 -6.67 -11.18 -52.50
N LEU A 10 -6.07 -10.07 -52.09
CA LEU A 10 -5.74 -9.72 -50.72
C LEU A 10 -7.05 -9.42 -49.96
N GLY A 11 -7.56 -10.41 -49.22
CA GLY A 11 -8.72 -10.24 -48.36
C GLY A 11 -8.33 -9.52 -47.06
N LEU A 12 -8.66 -8.23 -46.97
CA LEU A 12 -8.57 -7.47 -45.73
C LEU A 12 -9.74 -7.89 -44.83
N PHE A 13 -9.46 -8.76 -43.86
CA PHE A 13 -10.43 -9.20 -42.87
C PHE A 13 -10.57 -8.12 -41.78
N THR A 14 -11.50 -7.19 -41.96
CA THR A 14 -11.88 -6.22 -40.92
C THR A 14 -12.77 -6.92 -39.89
N LEU A 15 -12.15 -7.34 -38.79
CA LEU A 15 -12.86 -7.87 -37.62
C LEU A 15 -13.50 -6.68 -36.87
N THR A 16 -14.80 -6.47 -37.10
CA THR A 16 -15.59 -5.51 -36.31
C THR A 16 -15.98 -6.19 -35.01
N THR A 17 -15.35 -5.78 -33.91
CA THR A 17 -15.82 -6.15 -32.57
C THR A 17 -17.05 -5.30 -32.27
N VAL A 18 -18.23 -5.91 -32.32
CA VAL A 18 -19.38 -5.43 -31.56
C VAL A 18 -19.01 -5.60 -30.09
N ALA A 19 -18.74 -4.51 -29.40
CA ALA A 19 -18.79 -4.47 -27.94
C ALA A 19 -20.29 -4.36 -27.58
N CYS A 20 -20.81 -5.37 -26.90
CA CYS A 20 -22.08 -5.26 -26.20
C CYS A 20 -21.73 -4.65 -24.85
N ASP A 21 -21.99 -3.35 -24.67
CA ASP A 21 -22.02 -2.74 -23.34
C ASP A 21 -23.37 -3.13 -22.73
N ASP A 22 -23.38 -4.19 -21.93
CA ASP A 22 -24.45 -4.43 -20.98
C ASP A 22 -24.23 -3.46 -19.82
N ASP A 23 -24.86 -2.28 -19.91
CA ASP A 23 -24.99 -1.33 -18.80
C ASP A 23 -25.91 -1.93 -17.73
N ASP A 24 -25.43 -2.92 -16.99
CA ASP A 24 -26.01 -3.37 -15.73
C ASP A 24 -25.71 -2.31 -14.65
N ASN A 25 -26.42 -1.19 -14.72
CA ASN A 25 -26.54 -0.26 -13.60
C ASN A 25 -27.42 -0.92 -12.52
N ASP A 26 -26.86 -1.88 -11.80
CA ASP A 26 -27.43 -2.34 -10.54
C ASP A 26 -27.18 -1.25 -9.50
N SER A 27 -28.09 -0.27 -9.46
CA SER A 27 -28.23 0.58 -8.29
C SER A 27 -28.60 -0.33 -7.13
N ILE A 28 -27.60 -0.76 -6.37
CA ILE A 28 -27.81 -1.37 -5.07
C ILE A 28 -28.49 -0.30 -4.21
N GLU A 29 -29.82 -0.24 -4.29
CA GLU A 29 -30.62 0.34 -3.23
C GLU A 29 -30.26 -0.48 -2.01
N ARG A 30 -29.46 0.13 -1.13
CA ARG A 30 -29.22 -0.38 0.21
C ARG A 30 -30.55 -0.36 0.97
N ASN A 31 -31.43 -1.31 0.67
CA ASN A 31 -32.41 -1.82 1.61
C ASN A 31 -31.66 -2.65 2.65
N GLY A 32 -30.71 -2.00 3.33
CA GLY A 32 -30.23 -2.49 4.60
C GLY A 32 -31.42 -2.47 5.54
N VAL A 33 -31.66 -3.57 6.26
CA VAL A 33 -32.38 -3.51 7.53
C VAL A 33 -31.83 -2.30 8.25
N GLY A 34 -32.66 -1.28 8.45
CA GLY A 34 -32.28 -0.01 9.04
C GLY A 34 -31.89 -0.21 10.49
N ILE A 35 -30.70 -0.77 10.73
CA ILE A 35 -30.05 -0.77 12.01
C ILE A 35 -29.74 0.70 12.27
N GLY A 36 -30.55 1.34 13.11
CA GLY A 36 -30.37 2.73 13.51
C GLY A 36 -29.05 2.87 14.25
N LEU A 37 -27.97 3.02 13.50
CA LEU A 37 -26.66 3.34 14.07
C LEU A 37 -26.72 4.77 14.57
N THR A 38 -26.45 4.96 15.85
CA THR A 38 -26.24 6.30 16.40
C THR A 38 -25.07 6.94 15.68
N ALA A 39 -25.17 8.25 15.43
CA ALA A 39 -24.07 9.00 14.83
C ALA A 39 -22.79 8.82 15.67
N PRO A 40 -21.61 8.66 15.04
CA PRO A 40 -20.34 8.63 15.74
C PRO A 40 -20.18 9.87 16.62
N ASP A 41 -19.57 9.71 17.79
CA ASP A 41 -19.20 10.84 18.63
C ASP A 41 -18.14 11.68 17.92
N ALA A 42 -18.49 12.94 17.65
CA ALA A 42 -17.62 13.91 17.00
C ALA A 42 -16.83 14.79 17.98
N SER A 43 -17.04 14.64 19.30
CA SER A 43 -16.40 15.50 20.31
C SER A 43 -14.97 15.11 20.65
N HIS A 44 -14.52 13.92 20.25
CA HIS A 44 -13.17 13.42 20.52
C HIS A 44 -12.38 13.18 19.23
N ASP A 45 -11.06 13.33 19.31
CA ASP A 45 -10.18 12.93 18.23
C ASP A 45 -10.28 11.43 18.00
N ALA A 46 -10.53 11.03 16.75
CA ALA A 46 -10.57 9.63 16.35
C ALA A 46 -9.18 8.95 16.38
N LYS A 47 -8.11 9.69 16.71
CA LYS A 47 -6.73 9.22 16.69
C LYS A 47 -6.07 9.40 18.05
N THR A 48 -5.52 8.33 18.60
CA THR A 48 -4.61 8.37 19.75
C THR A 48 -3.22 7.95 19.28
N LEU A 49 -2.27 8.89 19.28
CA LEU A 49 -0.88 8.63 18.86
C LEU A 49 0.00 8.33 20.09
N SER A 50 0.93 7.39 19.95
CA SER A 50 1.92 7.11 20.98
C SER A 50 3.04 8.16 20.96
N GLN A 51 3.44 8.64 22.15
CA GLN A 51 4.65 9.44 22.28
C GLN A 51 5.87 8.52 22.30
N VAL A 52 6.72 8.61 21.28
CA VAL A 52 7.95 7.83 21.19
C VAL A 52 9.02 8.49 22.07
N GLN A 53 9.46 7.77 23.10
CA GLN A 53 10.58 8.20 23.93
C GLN A 53 11.84 7.48 23.47
N GLY A 54 12.83 8.25 23.02
CA GLY A 54 14.14 7.74 22.65
C GLY A 54 14.89 7.18 23.85
N TRP A 55 15.88 6.34 23.57
CA TRP A 55 16.75 5.77 24.59
C TRP A 55 17.83 6.80 24.97
N PRO A 56 18.20 6.94 26.25
CA PRO A 56 19.35 7.77 26.62
C PRO A 56 20.64 7.29 25.94
N ALA A 57 21.57 8.20 25.67
CA ALA A 57 22.82 7.85 24.99
C ALA A 57 23.58 6.74 25.72
N GLY A 58 24.05 5.74 24.96
CA GLY A 58 24.81 4.60 25.48
C GLY A 58 23.99 3.54 26.20
N THR A 59 22.65 3.66 26.24
CA THR A 59 21.79 2.62 26.81
C THR A 59 21.47 1.52 25.81
N LYS A 60 21.35 0.28 26.29
CA LYS A 60 20.97 -0.88 25.49
C LYS A 60 20.22 -1.94 26.32
N PRO A 61 19.36 -2.77 25.69
CA PRO A 61 18.65 -3.82 26.41
C PRO A 61 19.64 -4.79 27.08
N THR A 62 19.22 -5.37 28.22
CA THR A 62 19.98 -6.45 28.85
C THR A 62 19.71 -7.76 28.10
N ALA A 63 20.78 -8.37 27.59
CA ALA A 63 20.72 -9.66 26.92
C ALA A 63 20.73 -10.82 27.93
N PRO A 64 20.09 -11.96 27.62
CA PRO A 64 20.28 -13.20 28.37
C PRO A 64 21.75 -13.68 28.31
N ALA A 65 22.12 -14.59 29.22
CA ALA A 65 23.46 -15.18 29.25
C ALA A 65 23.79 -15.87 27.92
N GLY A 66 25.01 -15.63 27.42
CA GLY A 66 25.48 -16.14 26.12
C GLY A 66 25.13 -15.26 24.91
N PHE A 67 24.39 -14.16 25.11
CA PHE A 67 24.03 -13.21 24.06
C PHE A 67 24.64 -11.82 24.31
N GLN A 68 24.79 -11.05 23.23
CA GLN A 68 25.19 -9.66 23.28
C GLN A 68 24.27 -8.81 22.40
N VAL A 69 23.87 -7.65 22.93
CA VAL A 69 23.16 -6.62 22.15
C VAL A 69 24.15 -5.56 21.72
N THR A 70 24.10 -5.24 20.43
CA THR A 70 24.87 -4.19 19.74
C THR A 70 23.91 -3.39 18.87
N GLU A 71 24.08 -2.07 18.84
CA GLU A 71 23.32 -1.21 17.94
C GLU A 71 23.73 -1.48 16.49
N LEU A 72 22.74 -1.68 15.62
CA LEU A 72 22.95 -1.96 14.20
C LEU A 72 22.88 -0.69 13.34
N ALA A 73 21.88 0.15 13.62
CA ALA A 73 21.64 1.43 12.98
C ALA A 73 20.75 2.29 13.89
N GLY A 74 20.84 3.62 13.75
CA GLY A 74 20.03 4.60 14.47
C GLY A 74 19.55 5.71 13.54
N GLY A 75 18.72 6.63 14.07
CA GLY A 75 18.21 7.77 13.30
C GLY A 75 17.09 7.44 12.30
N LEU A 76 16.41 6.30 12.48
CA LEU A 76 15.27 5.87 11.67
C LEU A 76 13.96 6.45 12.18
N ASP A 77 13.02 6.78 11.29
CA ASP A 77 11.69 7.28 11.60
C ASP A 77 10.65 6.15 11.55
N ASN A 78 10.08 5.82 12.70
CA ASN A 78 9.05 4.78 12.85
C ASN A 78 9.36 3.45 12.11
N PRO A 79 10.54 2.83 12.30
CA PRO A 79 10.91 1.60 11.60
C PRO A 79 9.98 0.44 12.02
N ARG A 80 9.53 -0.37 11.05
CA ARG A 80 8.61 -1.49 11.27
C ARG A 80 9.19 -2.83 10.87
N TRP A 81 9.47 -2.99 9.58
CA TRP A 81 9.91 -4.25 9.00
C TRP A 81 11.33 -4.13 8.47
N LEU A 82 12.07 -5.23 8.60
CA LEU A 82 13.46 -5.37 8.21
C LEU A 82 13.56 -6.55 7.23
N HIS A 83 14.32 -6.40 6.15
CA HIS A 83 14.60 -7.49 5.23
C HIS A 83 16.07 -7.52 4.85
N VAL A 84 16.72 -8.66 5.08
CA VAL A 84 18.14 -8.86 4.76
C VAL A 84 18.25 -9.41 3.35
N LEU A 85 19.00 -8.71 2.49
CA LEU A 85 19.26 -9.11 1.12
C LEU A 85 20.43 -10.12 1.05
N PRO A 86 20.56 -10.91 -0.03
CA PRO A 86 21.64 -11.89 -0.16
C PRO A 86 23.06 -11.30 -0.14
N ASN A 87 23.23 -10.01 -0.44
CA ASN A 87 24.51 -9.31 -0.36
C ASN A 87 24.84 -8.79 1.05
N GLY A 88 23.94 -8.97 2.03
CA GLY A 88 24.10 -8.50 3.41
C GLY A 88 23.50 -7.12 3.70
N ASP A 89 22.98 -6.42 2.69
CA ASP A 89 22.28 -5.15 2.90
C ASP A 89 20.95 -5.39 3.64
N ILE A 90 20.52 -4.39 4.39
CA ILE A 90 19.29 -4.45 5.18
C ILE A 90 18.36 -3.35 4.70
N LEU A 91 17.21 -3.73 4.16
CA LEU A 91 16.12 -2.83 3.85
C LEU A 91 15.28 -2.60 5.12
N VAL A 92 14.97 -1.34 5.40
CA VAL A 92 14.11 -0.93 6.50
C VAL A 92 12.85 -0.27 5.93
N ALA A 93 11.68 -0.70 6.39
CA ALA A 93 10.42 -0.01 6.11
C ALA A 93 10.10 0.99 7.22
N GLU A 94 10.11 2.29 6.88
CA GLU A 94 9.76 3.41 7.75
C GLU A 94 8.29 3.80 7.54
N ALA A 95 7.52 3.90 8.63
CA ALA A 95 6.11 4.24 8.53
C ALA A 95 5.91 5.76 8.42
N ASN A 96 5.22 6.22 7.37
CA ASN A 96 4.89 7.63 7.15
C ASN A 96 3.66 8.09 7.97
N THR A 97 3.43 7.52 9.16
CA THR A 97 2.41 8.09 10.04
C THR A 97 2.96 9.39 10.57
N LEU A 98 2.54 10.49 9.95
CA LEU A 98 2.95 11.82 10.38
C LEU A 98 2.40 12.06 11.79
N ASN A 99 3.29 12.36 12.73
CA ASN A 99 2.94 12.80 14.08
C ASN A 99 2.48 14.27 14.11
N ASN A 100 2.08 14.82 12.96
CA ASN A 100 1.91 16.25 12.70
C ASN A 100 0.58 16.84 13.23
N GLY A 101 0.12 16.36 14.40
CA GLY A 101 -0.47 17.29 15.36
C GLY A 101 0.57 18.29 15.93
N ALA A 102 1.88 18.07 15.69
CA ALA A 102 2.96 18.92 16.24
C ALA A 102 3.93 19.53 15.21
N GLN A 103 3.69 19.37 13.90
CA GLN A 103 4.51 19.99 12.85
C GLN A 103 3.59 20.43 11.71
N GLU A 104 2.83 21.51 11.94
CA GLU A 104 2.53 22.40 10.83
C GLU A 104 3.86 22.99 10.35
N VAL A 105 4.06 22.89 9.05
CA VAL A 105 5.16 23.45 8.29
C VAL A 105 5.29 24.96 8.54
N ASN A 106 6.49 25.39 8.90
CA ASN A 106 7.00 26.72 8.56
C ASN A 106 8.50 26.60 8.26
#